data_AF-A0A542I9U4-F1
#
_entry.id   AF-A0A542I9U4-F1
#
_cell.length_a   1.000
_cell.length_b   1.000
_cell.length_c   1.000
_cell.angle_alpha   90.00
_cell.angle_beta   90.00
_cell.angle_gamma   90.00
#
_symmetry.space_group_name_H-M   'P 1'
#
loop_
_entity.id
_entity.type
_entity.pdbx_description
1 polymer ?
#
loop_
_entity_poly.entity_id
_entity_poly.type
_entity_poly.pdbx_seq_one_letter_code
_entity_poly.pdbx_strand_id
1 'polypeptide(L)'
;MPAPASAGGPPSVRTAFVSGARLAGWVERFGASHRGYRLQDDDDGLRLVAADGAEALLQAPWPADGRPGRGDGPLERLAALASQPRTLGLLLVRRGGYGVGVAREGLLLAAKAGTRYVQSRTAAGGQSQQRFARRRSNQADVLVAAVAEQAGMVFAGQAFEYLVPGGDRTLADLVLEEPALRNYALLPRLAYLDVHEPRAAVLKKAAADACSVRITVTDPAGSRTWP
;
A
#
# COMPACT_ATOMS: atom_id res chain seq x y z
N MET A 1 -0.87 -51.45 0.61
CA MET A 1 -0.49 -50.11 1.11
C MET A 1 -1.37 -49.08 0.43
N PRO A 2 -2.17 -48.29 1.16
CA PRO A 2 -2.84 -47.15 0.56
C PRO A 2 -1.81 -46.06 0.25
N ALA A 3 -1.92 -45.42 -0.91
CA ALA A 3 -1.09 -44.30 -1.31
C ALA A 3 -1.30 -43.11 -0.35
N PRO A 4 -0.27 -42.29 -0.07
CA PRO A 4 -0.45 -41.09 0.74
C PRO A 4 -1.39 -40.13 0.02
N ALA A 5 -2.39 -39.64 0.74
CA ALA A 5 -3.25 -38.55 0.30
C ALA A 5 -2.39 -37.35 -0.14
N SER A 6 -2.60 -36.87 -1.36
CA SER A 6 -1.96 -35.67 -1.86
C SER A 6 -2.45 -34.46 -1.04
N ALA A 7 -1.55 -33.86 -0.27
CA ALA A 7 -1.79 -32.59 0.39
C ALA A 7 -2.06 -31.51 -0.67
N GLY A 8 -3.22 -30.83 -0.55
CA GLY A 8 -3.56 -29.69 -1.39
C GLY A 8 -2.47 -28.61 -1.34
N GLY A 9 -2.28 -27.90 -2.45
CA GLY A 9 -1.31 -26.80 -2.52
C GLY A 9 -1.61 -25.71 -1.48
N PRO A 10 -0.61 -24.90 -1.10
CA PRO A 10 -0.83 -23.80 -0.16
C PRO A 10 -1.94 -22.86 -0.68
N PRO A 11 -2.78 -22.31 0.21
CA PRO A 11 -3.83 -21.38 -0.18
C PRO A 11 -3.22 -20.17 -0.90
N SER A 12 -3.85 -19.73 -1.99
CA SER A 12 -3.43 -18.51 -2.68
C SER A 12 -3.99 -17.28 -1.97
N VAL A 13 -3.13 -16.28 -1.77
CA VAL A 13 -3.51 -15.00 -1.17
C VAL A 13 -3.37 -13.91 -2.22
N ARG A 14 -4.40 -13.09 -2.38
CA ARG A 14 -4.39 -11.90 -3.26
C ARG A 14 -4.87 -10.67 -2.51
N THR A 15 -4.40 -9.50 -2.92
CA THR A 15 -4.85 -8.21 -2.38
C THR A 15 -5.57 -7.42 -3.47
N ALA A 16 -6.70 -6.81 -3.10
CA ALA A 16 -7.42 -5.84 -3.90
C ALA A 16 -7.62 -4.54 -3.11
N PHE A 17 -7.78 -3.44 -3.83
CA PHE A 17 -8.14 -2.14 -3.27
C PHE A 17 -9.48 -1.72 -3.85
N VAL A 18 -10.47 -1.52 -2.99
CA VAL A 18 -11.84 -1.22 -3.40
C VAL A 18 -12.30 0.07 -2.73
N SER A 19 -12.64 1.08 -3.54
CA SER A 19 -13.21 2.33 -3.03
C SER A 19 -14.50 2.06 -2.25
N GLY A 20 -14.83 2.89 -1.25
CA GLY A 20 -16.07 2.77 -0.48
C GLY A 20 -17.33 2.60 -1.34
N ALA A 21 -17.46 3.41 -2.40
CA ALA A 21 -18.58 3.34 -3.35
C ALA A 21 -18.70 2.01 -4.12
N ARG A 22 -17.63 1.22 -4.23
CA ARG A 22 -17.59 -0.08 -4.92
C ARG A 22 -17.66 -1.26 -3.97
N LEU A 23 -17.62 -1.02 -2.65
CA LEU A 23 -17.50 -2.08 -1.66
C LEU A 23 -18.72 -3.00 -1.68
N ALA A 24 -19.94 -2.45 -1.67
CA ALA A 24 -21.18 -3.24 -1.69
C ALA A 24 -21.22 -4.23 -2.87
N GLY A 25 -20.99 -3.75 -4.09
CA GLY A 25 -20.96 -4.62 -5.26
C GLY A 25 -19.79 -5.60 -5.29
N TRP A 26 -18.66 -5.28 -4.65
CA TRP A 26 -17.56 -6.24 -4.49
C TRP A 26 -17.97 -7.38 -3.54
N VAL A 27 -18.57 -7.07 -2.41
CA VAL A 27 -19.03 -8.05 -1.40
C VAL A 27 -20.12 -8.95 -1.96
N GLU A 28 -21.07 -8.38 -2.72
CA GLU A 28 -22.11 -9.15 -3.42
C GLU A 28 -21.50 -10.18 -4.37
N ARG A 29 -20.52 -9.77 -5.20
CA ARG A 29 -19.83 -10.68 -6.12
C ARG A 29 -19.01 -11.75 -5.40
N PHE A 30 -18.40 -11.42 -4.25
CA PHE A 30 -17.72 -12.40 -3.41
C PHE A 30 -18.71 -13.47 -2.92
N GLY A 31 -19.84 -13.04 -2.34
CA GLY A 31 -20.90 -13.96 -1.91
C GLY A 31 -21.46 -14.81 -3.05
N ALA A 32 -21.72 -14.23 -4.22
CA ALA A 32 -22.20 -14.98 -5.39
C ALA A 32 -21.19 -16.05 -5.85
N SER A 33 -19.89 -15.74 -5.83
CA SER A 33 -18.82 -16.66 -6.24
C SER A 33 -18.61 -17.80 -5.23
N HIS A 34 -18.85 -17.54 -3.95
CA HIS A 34 -18.52 -18.44 -2.83
C HIS A 34 -19.74 -19.00 -2.07
N ARG A 35 -20.94 -18.91 -2.67
CA ARG A 35 -22.22 -19.44 -2.13
C ARG A 35 -22.63 -18.82 -0.78
N GLY A 36 -22.42 -17.50 -0.67
CA GLY A 36 -22.67 -16.71 0.52
C GLY A 36 -21.46 -16.61 1.43
N TYR A 37 -21.62 -15.86 2.52
CA TYR A 37 -20.59 -15.67 3.53
C TYR A 37 -21.24 -15.37 4.88
N ARG A 38 -20.50 -15.62 5.96
CA ARG A 38 -20.76 -15.04 7.29
C ARG A 38 -19.82 -13.87 7.50
N LEU A 39 -20.36 -12.78 8.05
CA LEU A 39 -19.58 -11.60 8.42
C LEU A 39 -19.10 -11.77 9.87
N GLN A 40 -17.81 -11.52 10.09
CA GLN A 40 -17.19 -11.40 11.40
C GLN A 40 -16.57 -10.00 11.52
N ASP A 41 -16.70 -9.40 12.69
CA ASP A 41 -16.14 -8.09 13.02
C ASP A 41 -14.97 -8.34 13.97
N ASP A 42 -13.76 -8.36 13.41
CA ASP A 42 -12.51 -8.64 14.13
C ASP A 42 -11.79 -7.32 14.43
N ASP A 43 -10.87 -7.32 15.39
CA ASP A 43 -10.06 -6.13 15.72
C ASP A 43 -9.23 -5.60 14.51
N ASP A 44 -8.87 -6.50 13.59
CA ASP A 44 -8.08 -6.19 12.39
C ASP A 44 -8.93 -5.73 11.18
N GLY A 45 -10.25 -5.77 11.29
CA GLY A 45 -11.20 -5.41 10.23
C GLY A 45 -12.37 -6.38 10.09
N LEU A 46 -13.15 -6.21 9.01
CA LEU A 46 -14.29 -7.09 8.74
C LEU A 46 -13.85 -8.32 7.95
N ARG A 47 -14.22 -9.51 8.41
CA ARG A 47 -13.91 -10.77 7.72
C ARG A 47 -15.18 -11.39 7.13
N LEU A 48 -15.12 -11.69 5.84
CA LEU A 48 -16.11 -12.53 5.17
C LEU A 48 -15.58 -13.96 5.15
N VAL A 49 -16.33 -14.89 5.74
CA VAL A 49 -15.99 -16.31 5.75
C VAL A 49 -17.01 -17.07 4.93
N ALA A 50 -16.60 -17.58 3.78
CA ALA A 50 -17.46 -18.36 2.91
C ALA A 50 -17.49 -19.85 3.31
N ALA A 51 -18.53 -20.56 2.87
CA ALA A 51 -18.72 -21.97 3.19
C ALA A 51 -17.72 -22.89 2.45
N ASP A 52 -17.19 -22.44 1.32
CA ASP A 52 -16.19 -23.18 0.53
C ASP A 52 -14.76 -23.04 1.08
N GLY A 53 -14.58 -22.28 2.17
CA GLY A 53 -13.29 -22.02 2.80
C GLY A 53 -12.58 -20.76 2.30
N ALA A 54 -13.16 -20.01 1.36
CA ALA A 54 -12.64 -18.70 0.99
C ALA A 54 -12.85 -17.67 2.12
N GLU A 55 -11.84 -16.84 2.34
CA GLU A 55 -11.94 -15.72 3.29
C GLU A 55 -11.57 -14.40 2.61
N ALA A 56 -12.21 -13.32 3.05
CA ALA A 56 -11.81 -11.96 2.69
C ALA A 56 -11.73 -11.08 3.94
N LEU A 57 -10.54 -10.57 4.25
CA LEU A 57 -10.33 -9.56 5.29
C LEU A 57 -10.38 -8.17 4.66
N LEU A 58 -11.31 -7.33 5.12
CA LEU A 58 -11.57 -5.98 4.65
C LEU A 58 -11.09 -4.98 5.71
N GLN A 59 -10.10 -4.16 5.35
CA GLN A 59 -9.47 -3.21 6.26
C GLN A 59 -9.71 -1.78 5.81
N ALA A 60 -10.07 -0.92 6.76
CA ALA A 60 -10.27 0.50 6.53
C ALA A 60 -8.98 1.19 6.04
N PRO A 61 -9.09 2.20 5.15
CA PRO A 61 -7.93 3.00 4.73
C PRO A 61 -7.39 3.91 5.86
N TRP A 62 -8.22 4.23 6.86
CA TRP A 62 -7.90 5.17 7.94
C TRP A 62 -7.85 4.45 9.29
N PRO A 63 -7.00 4.90 10.23
CA PRO A 63 -7.08 4.46 11.62
C PRO A 63 -8.39 4.96 12.26
N ALA A 64 -8.75 4.38 13.40
CA ALA A 64 -9.86 4.85 14.22
C ALA A 64 -9.49 6.21 14.88
N ASP A 65 -9.76 7.31 14.16
CA ASP A 65 -9.35 8.67 14.53
C ASP A 65 -10.52 9.54 15.06
N GLY A 66 -11.61 8.91 15.49
CA GLY A 66 -12.80 9.60 16.01
C GLY A 66 -13.80 10.05 14.94
N ARG A 67 -13.59 9.70 13.66
CA ARG A 67 -14.55 9.94 12.57
C ARG A 67 -15.11 8.61 12.03
N PRO A 68 -16.00 7.93 12.77
CA PRO A 68 -16.56 6.65 12.33
C PRO A 68 -17.42 6.81 11.07
N GLY A 69 -17.47 5.77 10.25
CA GLY A 69 -18.43 5.69 9.14
C GLY A 69 -19.86 5.49 9.64
N ARG A 70 -20.83 5.89 8.80
CA ARG A 70 -22.27 5.81 9.11
C ARG A 70 -22.93 4.69 8.29
N GLY A 71 -23.99 4.09 8.82
CA GLY A 71 -24.73 3.02 8.16
C GLY A 71 -25.29 2.01 9.15
N ASP A 72 -26.30 1.27 8.71
CA ASP A 72 -27.05 0.34 9.55
C ASP A 72 -26.21 -0.91 9.91
N GLY A 73 -25.36 -1.37 8.98
CA GLY A 73 -24.48 -2.52 9.18
C GLY A 73 -22.98 -2.16 9.16
N PRO A 74 -22.11 -3.11 9.58
CA PRO A 74 -20.66 -2.90 9.57
C PRO A 74 -20.09 -2.60 8.18
N LEU A 75 -20.61 -3.24 7.14
CA LEU A 75 -20.15 -3.04 5.76
C LEU A 75 -20.48 -1.64 5.23
N GLU A 76 -21.68 -1.14 5.51
CA GLU A 76 -22.11 0.22 5.16
C GLU A 76 -21.26 1.25 5.90
N ARG A 77 -21.00 1.03 7.19
CA ARG A 77 -20.10 1.88 7.97
C ARG A 77 -18.68 1.89 7.40
N LEU A 78 -18.13 0.72 7.03
CA LEU A 78 -16.81 0.63 6.41
C LEU A 78 -16.76 1.36 5.05
N ALA A 79 -17.78 1.18 4.22
CA ALA A 79 -17.90 1.87 2.93
C ALA A 79 -17.95 3.40 3.13
N ALA A 80 -18.80 3.87 4.05
CA ALA A 80 -18.92 5.29 4.37
C ALA A 80 -17.61 5.88 4.93
N LEU A 81 -16.91 5.13 5.78
CA LEU A 81 -15.60 5.52 6.31
C LEU A 81 -14.56 5.67 5.19
N ALA A 82 -14.46 4.69 4.29
CA ALA A 82 -13.54 4.76 3.16
C ALA A 82 -13.87 5.89 2.17
N SER A 83 -15.13 6.30 2.10
CA SER A 83 -15.59 7.42 1.27
C SER A 83 -15.44 8.80 1.92
N GLN A 84 -14.92 8.90 3.15
CA GLN A 84 -14.70 10.20 3.78
C GLN A 84 -13.63 11.02 3.02
N PRO A 85 -13.84 12.34 2.86
CA PRO A 85 -12.85 13.20 2.23
C PRO A 85 -11.64 13.38 3.15
N ARG A 86 -10.54 12.69 2.83
CA ARG A 86 -9.26 12.76 3.55
C ARG A 86 -8.14 13.22 2.62
N THR A 87 -7.17 13.94 3.17
CA THR A 87 -6.00 14.40 2.42
C THR A 87 -4.73 13.69 2.91
N LEU A 88 -3.93 13.18 1.97
CA LEU A 88 -2.77 12.32 2.21
C LEU A 88 -1.53 12.86 1.51
N GLY A 89 -0.37 12.79 2.17
CA GLY A 89 0.92 12.89 1.52
C GLY A 89 1.42 11.51 1.12
N LEU A 90 1.85 11.33 -0.12
CA LEU A 90 2.45 10.10 -0.64
C LEU A 90 3.95 10.30 -0.83
N LEU A 91 4.77 9.39 -0.31
CA LEU A 91 6.22 9.35 -0.53
C LEU A 91 6.63 7.96 -1.02
N LEU A 92 6.82 7.81 -2.32
CA LEU A 92 7.20 6.56 -2.96
C LEU A 92 8.64 6.64 -3.44
N VAL A 93 9.54 5.83 -2.90
CA VAL A 93 10.98 5.93 -3.19
C VAL A 93 11.57 4.57 -3.47
N ARG A 94 12.36 4.45 -4.53
CA ARG A 94 13.22 3.31 -4.84
C ARG A 94 14.55 3.84 -5.36
N ARG A 95 15.57 2.98 -5.45
CA ARG A 95 16.90 3.37 -5.97
C ARG A 95 16.86 3.97 -7.38
N GLY A 96 15.90 3.59 -8.23
CA GLY A 96 15.78 4.06 -9.61
C GLY A 96 14.93 5.32 -9.81
N GLY A 97 14.21 5.78 -8.78
CA GLY A 97 13.30 6.92 -8.92
C GLY A 97 12.40 7.13 -7.72
N TYR A 98 11.59 8.16 -7.81
CA TYR A 98 10.68 8.58 -6.75
C TYR A 98 9.38 9.14 -7.34
N GLY A 99 8.33 9.07 -6.54
CA GLY A 99 7.05 9.73 -6.75
C GLY A 99 6.58 10.32 -5.43
N VAL A 100 6.32 11.62 -5.42
CA VAL A 100 5.78 12.34 -4.26
C VAL A 100 4.52 13.06 -4.67
N GLY A 101 3.50 13.06 -3.83
CA GLY A 101 2.27 13.77 -4.12
C GLY A 101 1.43 14.07 -2.91
N VAL A 102 0.53 15.02 -3.03
CA VAL A 102 -0.59 15.20 -2.11
C VAL A 102 -1.86 14.78 -2.82
N ALA A 103 -2.65 13.93 -2.19
CA ALA A 103 -3.90 13.44 -2.73
C ALA A 103 -5.06 13.73 -1.79
N ARG A 104 -6.24 13.92 -2.37
CA ARG A 104 -7.51 13.98 -1.63
C ARG A 104 -8.52 13.11 -2.35
N GLU A 105 -9.23 12.27 -1.61
CA GLU A 105 -10.28 11.40 -2.18
C GLU A 105 -9.78 10.53 -3.35
N GLY A 106 -8.53 10.07 -3.27
CA GLY A 106 -7.89 9.25 -4.29
C GLY A 106 -7.39 10.02 -5.52
N LEU A 107 -7.52 11.35 -5.53
CA LEU A 107 -7.10 12.22 -6.63
C LEU A 107 -5.87 13.05 -6.23
N LEU A 108 -4.87 13.09 -7.10
CA LEU A 108 -3.66 13.91 -6.88
C LEU A 108 -4.00 15.39 -7.03
N LEU A 109 -3.71 16.18 -5.99
CA LEU A 109 -3.78 17.64 -5.98
C LEU A 109 -2.46 18.26 -6.43
N ALA A 110 -1.34 17.66 -6.01
CA ALA A 110 0.00 18.03 -6.40
C ALA A 110 0.84 16.75 -6.54
N ALA A 111 1.73 16.69 -7.52
CA ALA A 111 2.55 15.52 -7.73
C ALA A 111 3.85 15.85 -8.45
N LYS A 112 4.90 15.14 -8.08
CA LYS A 112 6.19 15.12 -8.76
C LYS A 112 6.70 13.70 -8.81
N ALA A 113 7.06 13.23 -9.99
CA ALA A 113 7.79 11.98 -10.16
C ALA A 113 9.08 12.26 -10.92
N GLY A 114 10.12 11.51 -10.59
CA GLY A 114 11.42 11.65 -11.21
C GLY A 114 12.20 10.35 -11.15
N THR A 115 13.11 10.19 -12.09
CA THR A 115 14.12 9.13 -12.05
C THR A 115 15.44 9.73 -11.63
N ARG A 116 16.20 9.03 -10.80
CA ARG A 116 17.61 9.33 -10.61
C ARG A 116 18.39 8.08 -10.95
N TYR A 117 19.18 8.16 -12.00
CA TYR A 117 19.96 7.04 -12.48
C TYR A 117 21.04 6.71 -11.45
N VAL A 118 20.76 5.74 -10.59
CA VAL A 118 21.76 5.08 -9.75
C VAL A 118 22.33 3.95 -10.58
N GLN A 119 23.47 4.18 -11.21
CA GLN A 119 24.14 3.24 -12.10
C GLN A 119 24.31 1.89 -11.41
N SER A 120 23.60 0.87 -11.90
CA SER A 120 23.62 -0.50 -11.36
C SER A 120 24.36 -1.45 -12.31
N ARG A 121 25.31 -2.24 -11.75
CA ARG A 121 26.08 -3.41 -12.26
C ARG A 121 27.55 -3.14 -12.70
N THR A 122 28.56 -4.02 -12.52
CA THR A 122 28.72 -5.36 -11.87
C THR A 122 30.22 -5.69 -11.61
N ALA A 123 30.47 -6.59 -10.64
CA ALA A 123 31.58 -7.56 -10.46
C ALA A 123 33.08 -7.16 -10.64
N ALA A 124 33.85 -7.19 -9.53
CA ALA A 124 35.17 -7.86 -9.37
C ALA A 124 35.91 -7.41 -8.07
N GLY A 125 36.22 -8.36 -7.18
CA GLY A 125 37.46 -8.40 -6.36
C GLY A 125 37.67 -7.45 -5.15
N GLY A 126 37.79 -8.06 -3.97
CA GLY A 126 38.76 -7.79 -2.89
C GLY A 126 38.98 -6.37 -2.33
N GLN A 127 39.46 -5.42 -3.13
CA GLN A 127 39.84 -4.06 -2.68
C GLN A 127 38.97 -2.96 -3.30
N SER A 128 38.17 -3.32 -4.31
CA SER A 128 37.22 -2.44 -4.97
C SER A 128 35.92 -2.29 -4.14
N GLN A 129 35.56 -3.30 -3.34
CA GLN A 129 34.33 -3.34 -2.54
C GLN A 129 34.20 -2.17 -1.55
N GLN A 130 35.28 -1.79 -0.85
CA GLN A 130 35.23 -0.73 0.16
C GLN A 130 35.03 0.66 -0.48
N ARG A 131 35.66 0.90 -1.65
CA ARG A 131 35.44 2.11 -2.46
C ARG A 131 34.03 2.14 -3.09
N PHE A 132 33.50 0.99 -3.50
CA PHE A 132 32.14 0.89 -4.02
C PHE A 132 31.05 1.02 -2.95
N ALA A 133 31.28 0.52 -1.74
CA ALA A 133 30.37 0.71 -0.62
C ALA A 133 30.21 2.21 -0.29
N ARG A 134 31.31 2.95 -0.22
CA ARG A 134 31.32 4.41 -0.02
C ARG A 134 30.63 5.16 -1.17
N ARG A 135 30.85 4.76 -2.42
CA ARG A 135 30.14 5.39 -3.56
C ARG A 135 28.63 5.13 -3.53
N ARG A 136 28.21 3.93 -3.09
CA ARG A 136 26.79 3.58 -2.94
C ARG A 136 26.12 4.33 -1.81
N SER A 137 26.79 4.50 -0.66
CA SER A 137 26.27 5.34 0.42
C SER A 137 26.13 6.78 -0.05
N ASN A 138 27.18 7.37 -0.64
CA ASN A 138 27.12 8.75 -1.12
C ASN A 138 26.04 8.95 -2.21
N GLN A 139 25.80 7.98 -3.09
CA GLN A 139 24.71 8.05 -4.07
C GLN A 139 23.33 7.94 -3.42
N ALA A 140 23.19 7.11 -2.39
CA ALA A 140 21.97 7.03 -1.60
C ALA A 140 21.71 8.35 -0.86
N ASP A 141 22.72 8.94 -0.22
CA ASP A 141 22.61 10.22 0.50
C ASP A 141 22.20 11.36 -0.45
N VAL A 142 22.83 11.41 -1.63
CA VAL A 142 22.48 12.41 -2.66
C VAL A 142 21.04 12.20 -3.16
N LEU A 143 20.61 10.95 -3.37
CA LEU A 143 19.22 10.64 -3.73
C LEU A 143 18.27 11.08 -2.62
N VAL A 144 18.54 10.72 -1.37
CA VAL A 144 17.75 11.01 -0.18
C VAL A 144 17.51 12.51 -0.05
N ALA A 145 18.58 13.31 -0.02
CA ALA A 145 18.49 14.76 0.14
C ALA A 145 17.64 15.41 -0.97
N ALA A 146 17.82 15.02 -2.24
CA ALA A 146 17.06 15.61 -3.33
C ALA A 146 15.59 15.16 -3.35
N VAL A 147 15.30 13.91 -2.98
CA VAL A 147 13.91 13.46 -2.86
C VAL A 147 13.21 14.21 -1.72
N ALA A 148 13.89 14.40 -0.59
CA ALA A 148 13.37 15.17 0.53
C ALA A 148 13.07 16.63 0.15
N GLU A 149 13.96 17.26 -0.62
CA GLU A 149 13.74 18.62 -1.13
C GLU A 149 12.50 18.70 -2.04
N GLN A 150 12.38 17.80 -3.02
CA GLN A 150 11.21 17.73 -3.90
C GLN A 150 9.93 17.43 -3.12
N ALA A 151 10.00 16.55 -2.13
CA ALA A 151 8.88 16.24 -1.27
C ALA A 151 8.44 17.45 -0.44
N GLY A 152 9.40 18.18 0.15
CA GLY A 152 9.14 19.39 0.90
C GLY A 152 8.41 20.45 0.07
N MET A 153 8.82 20.64 -1.19
CA MET A 153 8.15 21.57 -2.11
C MET A 153 6.71 21.14 -2.42
N VAL A 154 6.48 19.86 -2.71
CA VAL A 154 5.14 19.34 -3.03
C VAL A 154 4.22 19.40 -1.82
N PHE A 155 4.73 19.04 -0.64
CA PHE A 155 3.98 19.01 0.61
C PHE A 155 3.67 20.41 1.16
N ALA A 156 4.56 21.39 1.00
CA ALA A 156 4.33 22.75 1.47
C ALA A 156 3.12 23.43 0.79
N GLY A 157 2.70 22.96 -0.39
CA GLY A 157 1.58 23.53 -1.12
C GLY A 157 0.20 23.14 -0.59
N GLN A 158 0.08 22.12 0.28
CA GLN A 158 -1.21 21.57 0.73
C GLN A 158 -1.11 20.96 2.13
N ALA A 159 -2.08 21.23 3.00
CA ALA A 159 -2.17 20.54 4.30
C ALA A 159 -2.74 19.12 4.12
N PHE A 160 -2.16 18.14 4.82
CA PHE A 160 -2.64 16.76 4.84
C PHE A 160 -2.48 16.14 6.24
N GLU A 161 -3.26 15.10 6.50
CA GLU A 161 -3.41 14.51 7.84
C GLU A 161 -2.64 13.20 8.00
N TYR A 162 -2.32 12.52 6.89
CA TYR A 162 -1.61 11.26 6.92
C TYR A 162 -0.49 11.17 5.90
N LEU A 163 0.56 10.41 6.24
CA LEU A 163 1.66 10.10 5.35
C LEU A 163 1.58 8.64 4.88
N VAL A 164 1.74 8.43 3.57
CA VAL A 164 1.73 7.12 2.92
C VAL A 164 3.11 6.84 2.30
N PRO A 165 4.01 6.18 3.04
CA PRO A 165 5.30 5.77 2.49
C PRO A 165 5.14 4.54 1.57
N GLY A 166 6.03 4.40 0.60
CA GLY A 166 6.01 3.26 -0.31
C GLY A 166 7.33 3.02 -1.06
N GLY A 167 7.49 1.81 -1.59
CA GLY A 167 8.72 1.38 -2.28
C GLY A 167 9.75 0.74 -1.34
N ASP A 168 10.96 1.29 -1.29
CA ASP A 168 12.08 0.82 -0.46
C ASP A 168 12.00 1.44 0.94
N ARG A 169 11.77 0.60 1.95
CA ARG A 169 11.50 1.05 3.33
C ARG A 169 12.67 1.84 3.91
N THR A 170 13.89 1.34 3.75
CA THR A 170 15.08 2.00 4.26
C THR A 170 15.28 3.36 3.60
N LEU A 171 15.11 3.47 2.27
CA LEU A 171 15.22 4.76 1.60
C LEU A 171 14.10 5.73 1.98
N ALA A 172 12.86 5.25 2.12
CA ALA A 172 11.74 6.10 2.53
C ALA A 172 11.95 6.65 3.94
N ASP A 173 12.44 5.82 4.88
CA ASP A 173 12.76 6.26 6.24
C ASP A 173 13.88 7.30 6.25
N LEU A 174 14.99 7.06 5.52
CA LEU A 174 16.08 8.04 5.38
C LEU A 174 15.60 9.38 4.79
N VAL A 175 14.72 9.36 3.80
CA VAL A 175 14.11 10.58 3.24
C VAL A 175 13.29 11.33 4.29
N LEU A 176 12.54 10.61 5.14
CA LEU A 176 11.72 11.22 6.18
C LEU A 176 12.54 11.78 7.36
N GLU A 177 13.78 11.32 7.55
CA GLU A 177 14.70 11.86 8.55
C GLU A 177 15.31 13.22 8.14
N GLU A 178 15.22 13.58 6.85
CA GLU A 178 15.78 14.83 6.35
C GLU A 178 15.10 16.08 6.97
N PRO A 179 15.85 17.15 7.26
CA PRO A 179 15.32 18.36 7.89
C PRO A 179 14.10 18.97 7.20
N ALA A 180 14.05 18.90 5.87
CA ALA A 180 12.95 19.42 5.05
C ALA A 180 11.60 18.72 5.33
N LEU A 181 11.63 17.49 5.86
CA LEU A 181 10.43 16.68 6.09
C LEU A 181 10.05 16.49 7.56
N ARG A 182 10.79 17.07 8.51
CA ARG A 182 10.58 16.88 9.96
C ARG A 182 9.12 17.01 10.39
N ASN A 183 8.41 18.06 9.94
CA ASN A 183 7.02 18.29 10.33
C ASN A 183 6.06 17.23 9.75
N TYR A 184 6.35 16.72 8.55
CA TYR A 184 5.52 15.71 7.89
C TYR A 184 5.81 14.30 8.43
N ALA A 185 7.04 14.04 8.88
CA ALA A 185 7.43 12.77 9.48
C ALA A 185 6.72 12.47 10.82
N LEU A 186 6.19 13.53 11.48
CA LEU A 186 5.39 13.42 12.71
C LEU A 186 3.93 13.03 12.44
N LEU A 187 3.46 13.11 11.20
CA LEU A 187 2.09 12.74 10.85
C LEU A 187 1.90 11.22 10.97
N PRO A 188 0.71 10.75 11.37
CA PRO A 188 0.43 9.32 11.42
C PRO A 188 0.65 8.68 10.04
N ARG A 189 1.38 7.56 10.03
CA ARG A 189 1.69 6.81 8.81
C ARG A 189 0.60 5.79 8.52
N LEU A 190 0.08 5.77 7.29
CA LEU A 190 -0.80 4.70 6.82
C LEU A 190 0.01 3.49 6.34
N ALA A 191 -0.71 2.46 5.91
CA ALA A 191 -0.14 1.23 5.39
C ALA A 191 0.89 1.50 4.29
N TYR A 192 2.06 0.88 4.44
CA TYR A 192 3.16 1.01 3.50
C TYR A 192 2.78 0.37 2.15
N LEU A 193 2.97 1.10 1.05
CA LEU A 193 2.65 0.61 -0.29
C LEU A 193 3.84 -0.11 -0.94
N ASP A 194 3.64 -1.34 -1.41
CA ASP A 194 4.63 -2.02 -2.23
C ASP A 194 4.57 -1.51 -3.67
N VAL A 195 5.59 -0.75 -4.05
CA VAL A 195 5.64 -0.01 -5.32
C VAL A 195 6.93 -0.34 -6.04
N HIS A 196 6.88 -1.12 -7.12
CA HIS A 196 8.10 -1.47 -7.87
C HIS A 196 8.71 -0.27 -8.60
N GLU A 197 7.89 0.47 -9.35
CA GLU A 197 8.33 1.63 -10.13
C GLU A 197 7.58 2.89 -9.70
N PRO A 198 8.20 3.81 -8.94
CA PRO A 198 7.53 5.00 -8.42
C PRO A 198 7.40 6.10 -9.50
N ARG A 199 6.70 5.80 -10.60
CA ARG A 199 6.41 6.75 -11.69
C ARG A 199 5.05 7.42 -11.50
N ALA A 200 4.77 8.47 -12.27
CA ALA A 200 3.53 9.25 -12.16
C ALA A 200 2.24 8.42 -12.22
N ALA A 201 2.16 7.44 -13.13
CA ALA A 201 1.01 6.54 -13.23
C ALA A 201 0.81 5.70 -11.95
N VAL A 202 1.90 5.21 -11.36
CA VAL A 202 1.87 4.44 -10.11
C VAL A 202 1.52 5.34 -8.93
N LEU A 203 2.01 6.57 -8.90
CA LEU A 203 1.62 7.56 -7.88
C LEU A 203 0.11 7.86 -7.93
N LYS A 204 -0.47 7.99 -9.13
CA LYS A 204 -1.92 8.16 -9.29
C LYS A 204 -2.71 6.94 -8.78
N LYS A 205 -2.24 5.73 -9.09
CA LYS A 205 -2.84 4.49 -8.56
C LYS A 205 -2.72 4.41 -7.04
N ALA A 206 -1.54 4.71 -6.50
CA ALA A 206 -1.25 4.71 -5.07
C ALA A 206 -2.15 5.67 -4.30
N ALA A 207 -2.43 6.85 -4.86
CA ALA A 207 -3.40 7.79 -4.29
C ALA A 207 -4.79 7.14 -4.15
N ALA A 208 -5.29 6.49 -5.20
CA ALA A 208 -6.58 5.81 -5.18
C ALA A 208 -6.59 4.60 -4.22
N ASP A 209 -5.53 3.79 -4.24
CA ASP A 209 -5.39 2.59 -3.39
C ASP A 209 -5.34 2.98 -1.90
N ALA A 210 -4.61 4.04 -1.54
CA ALA A 210 -4.48 4.50 -0.16
C ALA A 210 -5.80 5.02 0.44
N CYS A 211 -6.74 5.46 -0.41
CA CYS A 211 -8.10 5.86 -0.01
C CYS A 211 -9.11 4.70 -0.08
N SER A 212 -8.67 3.48 -0.39
CA SER A 212 -9.56 2.34 -0.63
C SER A 212 -9.52 1.34 0.52
N VAL A 213 -10.61 0.58 0.68
CA VAL A 213 -10.63 -0.60 1.54
C VAL A 213 -9.62 -1.60 0.98
N ARG A 214 -8.64 -1.99 1.80
CA ARG A 214 -7.70 -3.06 1.46
C ARG A 214 -8.39 -4.38 1.74
N ILE A 215 -8.51 -5.21 0.70
CA ILE A 215 -9.14 -6.52 0.80
C ILE A 215 -8.09 -7.59 0.54
N THR A 216 -7.83 -8.41 1.55
CA THR A 216 -6.97 -9.59 1.42
C THR A 216 -7.85 -10.82 1.29
N VAL A 217 -7.82 -11.46 0.13
CA VAL A 217 -8.59 -12.68 -0.14
C VAL A 217 -7.66 -13.88 -0.05
N THR A 218 -8.06 -14.85 0.76
CA THR A 218 -7.43 -16.17 0.87
C THR A 218 -8.36 -17.16 0.19
N ASP A 219 -7.91 -17.73 -0.92
CA ASP A 219 -8.68 -18.77 -1.61
C ASP A 219 -8.61 -20.09 -0.84
N PRO A 220 -9.63 -20.95 -0.97
CA PRO A 220 -9.58 -22.27 -0.37
C PRO A 220 -8.41 -23.07 -0.94
N ALA A 221 -7.77 -23.88 -0.10
CA ALA A 221 -6.75 -24.81 -0.55
C ALA A 221 -7.35 -25.72 -1.64
N GLY A 222 -6.82 -25.63 -2.86
CA GLY A 222 -7.43 -26.27 -4.02
C GLY A 222 -7.52 -27.79 -3.85
N SER A 223 -8.73 -28.34 -3.92
CA SER A 223 -8.93 -29.73 -4.33
C SER A 223 -8.76 -29.77 -5.85
N ARG A 224 -7.58 -30.21 -6.31
CA ARG A 224 -7.29 -30.34 -7.73
C ARG A 224 -8.11 -31.51 -8.29
N THR A 225 -9.33 -31.26 -8.75
CA THR A 225 -10.09 -32.19 -9.59
C THR A 225 -9.70 -31.93 -11.05
N TRP A 226 -8.99 -32.88 -11.66
CA TRP A 226 -8.74 -32.90 -13.10
C TRP A 226 -9.84 -33.74 -13.77
N PRO A 227 -10.33 -33.36 -14.97
CA PRO A 227 -11.35 -34.10 -15.72
C PRO A 227 -10.91 -35.50 -16.16
#